data_AF-A0A1S1LIM9-F1
#
_entry.id   AF-A0A1S1LIM9-F1
#
_cell.length_a   1.000
_cell.length_b   1.000
_cell.length_c   1.000
_cell.angle_alpha   90.00
_cell.angle_beta   90.00
_cell.angle_gamma   90.00
#
_symmetry.space_group_name_H-M   'P 1'
#
loop_
_entity.id
_entity.type
_entity.pdbx_description
1 polymer ?
#
loop_
_entity_poly.entity_id
_entity_poly.type
_entity_poly.pdbx_seq_one_letter_code
_entity_poly.pdbx_strand_id
1 'polypeptide(L)'
;MQTDGSNWRSDREWDGRFILRIVGVVALVLAAIAVTAFVVSRPAPPAPPPPPPPAARPLTALEAAGINFVLDHQRSVASRVAATITAEGRTISVQLAYTGDMATGSGTVTAARTRGDALLEQGNVFLRGDQAFWTALGVAGPPPGEPGWAAVPPDFLEGKVFYSPAQWTAALTPSPTARLEGGTYTMGKWSARFNGLGEIVGAADSKGITLNHYAVNGVEADVAPADPNEVAGAAAALGTDHGPGVPLTRDQVGAWAFGPAAPPSGHR
;
A
#
# COMPACT_ATOMS: atom_id res chain seq x y z
N MET A 1 -55.34 33.80 -65.42
CA MET A 1 -54.16 33.05 -64.91
C MET A 1 -54.56 32.44 -63.58
N GLN A 2 -54.64 31.14 -63.34
CA GLN A 2 -54.51 29.91 -64.13
C GLN A 2 -55.26 28.85 -63.28
N THR A 3 -56.35 28.28 -63.78
CA THR A 3 -57.01 27.10 -63.20
C THR A 3 -56.60 25.84 -63.97
N ASP A 4 -56.63 24.73 -63.23
CA ASP A 4 -56.74 23.34 -63.69
C ASP A 4 -55.50 22.66 -64.29
N GLY A 5 -54.58 22.32 -63.38
CA GLY A 5 -53.63 21.23 -63.58
C GLY A 5 -54.36 19.87 -63.51
N SER A 6 -54.56 19.28 -64.68
CA SER A 6 -55.09 17.92 -64.88
C SER A 6 -54.20 16.87 -64.20
N ASN A 7 -54.66 16.30 -63.08
CA ASN A 7 -54.03 15.13 -62.44
C ASN A 7 -54.44 13.83 -63.16
N TRP A 8 -53.90 13.62 -64.36
CA TRP A 8 -53.81 12.30 -64.95
C TRP A 8 -52.64 11.56 -64.27
N ARG A 9 -52.93 10.51 -63.49
CA ARG A 9 -51.92 9.53 -63.07
C ARG A 9 -52.03 8.35 -64.03
N SER A 10 -50.99 8.12 -64.82
CA SER A 10 -50.84 6.87 -65.59
C SER A 10 -50.63 5.69 -64.64
N ASP A 11 -51.25 4.55 -64.94
CA ASP A 11 -50.99 3.29 -64.23
C ASP A 11 -49.50 2.98 -64.21
N ARG A 12 -48.98 2.79 -63.00
CA ARG A 12 -47.55 2.60 -62.76
C ARG A 12 -47.19 1.17 -63.15
N GLU A 13 -46.62 1.00 -64.35
CA GLU A 13 -46.08 -0.28 -64.79
C GLU A 13 -45.04 -0.77 -63.77
N TRP A 14 -45.35 -1.91 -63.17
CA TRP A 14 -44.55 -2.53 -62.12
C TRP A 14 -43.29 -3.17 -62.73
N ASP A 15 -42.12 -2.58 -62.46
CA ASP A 15 -40.84 -3.08 -62.97
C ASP A 15 -40.39 -4.35 -62.21
N GLY A 16 -40.51 -5.51 -62.86
CA GLY A 16 -40.11 -6.81 -62.32
C GLY A 16 -38.63 -6.91 -61.90
N ARG A 17 -37.78 -5.97 -62.34
CA ARG A 17 -36.38 -5.86 -61.88
C ARG A 17 -36.28 -5.43 -60.41
N PHE A 18 -37.31 -4.79 -59.87
CA PHE A 18 -37.38 -4.42 -58.46
C PHE A 18 -37.53 -5.67 -57.55
N ILE A 19 -38.33 -6.65 -57.96
CA ILE A 19 -38.52 -7.91 -57.21
C ILE A 19 -37.22 -8.73 -57.20
N LEU A 20 -36.55 -8.84 -58.35
CA LEU A 20 -35.26 -9.53 -58.46
C LEU A 20 -34.17 -8.91 -57.57
N ARG A 21 -34.16 -7.58 -57.42
CA ARG A 21 -33.25 -6.88 -56.49
C ARG A 21 -33.59 -7.19 -55.02
N ILE A 22 -34.88 -7.20 -54.66
CA ILE A 22 -35.32 -7.54 -53.30
C ILE A 22 -34.92 -8.99 -52.96
N VAL A 23 -35.19 -9.94 -53.87
CA VAL A 23 -34.82 -11.36 -53.67
C VAL A 23 -33.30 -11.51 -53.52
N GLY A 24 -32.51 -10.82 -54.33
CA GLY A 24 -31.05 -10.82 -54.23
C GLY A 24 -30.54 -10.28 -52.88
N VAL A 25 -31.11 -9.18 -52.40
CA VAL A 25 -30.74 -8.60 -51.09
C VAL A 25 -31.14 -9.53 -49.94
N VAL A 26 -32.33 -10.13 -49.99
CA VAL A 26 -32.78 -11.09 -48.96
C VAL A 26 -31.88 -12.32 -48.94
N ALA A 27 -31.49 -12.87 -50.09
CA ALA A 27 -30.57 -14.00 -50.17
C ALA A 27 -29.19 -13.66 -49.59
N LEU A 28 -28.68 -12.45 -49.88
CA LEU A 28 -27.40 -11.98 -49.33
C LEU A 28 -27.45 -11.85 -47.80
N VAL A 29 -28.55 -11.31 -47.27
CA VAL A 29 -28.75 -11.16 -45.82
C VAL A 29 -28.84 -12.53 -45.14
N LEU A 30 -29.56 -13.49 -45.72
CA LEU A 30 -29.65 -14.86 -45.19
C LEU A 30 -28.29 -15.57 -45.21
N ALA A 31 -27.50 -15.40 -46.26
CA ALA A 31 -26.14 -15.94 -46.32
C ALA A 31 -25.23 -15.32 -45.25
N ALA A 32 -25.30 -14.01 -45.03
CA ALA A 32 -24.55 -13.33 -43.99
C ALA A 32 -24.93 -13.83 -42.58
N ILE A 33 -26.23 -14.03 -42.32
CA ILE A 33 -26.71 -14.59 -41.05
C ILE A 33 -26.19 -16.02 -40.86
N ALA A 34 -26.25 -16.87 -41.89
CA ALA A 34 -25.77 -18.26 -41.82
C ALA A 34 -24.26 -18.34 -41.56
N VAL A 35 -23.45 -17.49 -42.20
CA VAL A 35 -22.01 -17.42 -41.97
C VAL A 35 -21.71 -16.94 -40.56
N THR A 36 -22.43 -15.92 -40.08
CA THR A 36 -22.26 -15.40 -38.71
C THR A 36 -22.63 -16.46 -37.67
N ALA A 37 -23.75 -17.15 -37.86
CA ALA A 37 -24.16 -18.26 -37.00
C ALA A 37 -23.13 -19.38 -36.99
N PHE A 38 -22.58 -19.75 -38.16
CA PHE A 38 -21.56 -20.79 -38.27
C PHE A 38 -20.24 -20.41 -37.58
N VAL A 39 -19.81 -19.14 -37.66
CA VAL A 39 -18.60 -18.67 -37.00
C VAL A 39 -18.77 -18.58 -35.48
N VAL A 40 -19.93 -18.09 -35.01
CA VAL A 40 -20.23 -17.98 -33.57
C VAL A 40 -20.49 -19.35 -32.93
N SER A 41 -20.98 -20.33 -33.69
CA SER A 41 -21.24 -21.69 -33.18
C SER A 41 -19.98 -22.54 -33.05
N ARG A 42 -18.80 -22.06 -33.49
CA ARG A 42 -17.55 -22.80 -33.26
C ARG A 42 -17.19 -22.70 -31.78
N PRO A 43 -17.12 -23.82 -31.04
CA PRO A 43 -16.56 -23.79 -29.70
C PRO A 43 -15.15 -23.23 -29.82
N ALA A 44 -14.87 -22.15 -29.09
CA ALA A 44 -13.53 -21.60 -29.00
C ALA A 44 -12.58 -22.74 -28.59
N PRO A 45 -11.40 -22.86 -29.22
CA PRO A 45 -10.38 -23.78 -28.72
C PRO A 45 -10.22 -23.53 -27.21
N PRO A 46 -10.14 -24.58 -26.37
CA PRO A 46 -9.87 -24.38 -24.96
C PRO A 46 -8.63 -23.50 -24.84
N ALA A 47 -8.72 -22.42 -24.05
CA ALA A 47 -7.61 -21.52 -23.85
C ALA A 47 -6.38 -22.36 -23.43
N PRO A 48 -5.19 -22.09 -24.00
CA PRO A 48 -3.99 -22.78 -23.55
C PRO A 48 -3.85 -22.60 -22.04
N PRO A 49 -3.43 -23.66 -21.30
CA PRO A 49 -3.25 -23.54 -19.86
C PRO A 49 -2.29 -22.38 -19.59
N PRO A 50 -2.56 -21.55 -18.55
CA PRO A 50 -1.67 -20.46 -18.21
C PRO A 50 -0.27 -21.01 -17.94
N PRO A 51 0.80 -20.29 -18.36
CA PRO A 51 2.15 -20.70 -18.04
C PRO A 51 2.30 -20.82 -16.52
N PRO A 52 3.06 -21.82 -16.02
CA PRO A 52 3.30 -21.95 -14.59
C PRO A 52 3.97 -20.68 -14.07
N PRO A 53 3.64 -20.22 -12.84
CA PRO A 53 4.33 -19.10 -12.24
C PRO A 53 5.84 -19.41 -12.16
N PRO A 54 6.72 -18.39 -12.28
CA PRO A 54 8.15 -18.58 -12.10
C PRO A 54 8.42 -19.23 -10.75
N ALA A 55 9.16 -20.34 -10.72
CA ALA A 55 9.50 -20.99 -9.46
C ALA A 55 10.49 -20.16 -8.64
N ALA A 56 10.40 -20.24 -7.31
CA ALA A 56 11.35 -19.61 -6.41
C ALA A 56 12.78 -20.13 -6.68
N ARG A 57 13.72 -19.20 -6.87
CA ARG A 57 15.13 -19.52 -7.19
C ARG A 57 16.10 -18.69 -6.36
N PRO A 58 17.36 -19.15 -6.18
CA PRO A 58 18.40 -18.33 -5.57
C PRO A 58 18.62 -17.04 -6.37
N LEU A 59 19.10 -16.00 -5.67
CA LEU A 59 19.49 -14.75 -6.29
C LEU A 59 20.76 -14.91 -7.13
N THR A 60 20.75 -14.29 -8.30
CA THR A 60 21.98 -13.99 -9.03
C THR A 60 22.73 -12.84 -8.33
N ALA A 61 24.02 -12.67 -8.63
CA ALA A 61 24.82 -11.58 -8.07
C ALA A 61 24.25 -10.19 -8.42
N LEU A 62 23.73 -10.04 -9.65
CA LEU A 62 23.12 -8.79 -10.10
C LEU A 62 21.83 -8.48 -9.33
N GLU A 63 20.98 -9.49 -9.09
CA GLU A 63 19.76 -9.30 -8.31
C GLU A 63 20.04 -8.99 -6.84
N ALA A 64 21.03 -9.64 -6.24
CA ALA A 64 21.46 -9.31 -4.89
C ALA A 64 21.96 -7.86 -4.79
N ALA A 65 22.74 -7.40 -5.79
CA ALA A 65 23.19 -6.02 -5.86
C ALA A 65 22.02 -5.03 -6.05
N GLY A 66 21.07 -5.34 -6.93
CA GLY A 66 19.87 -4.52 -7.15
C GLY A 66 18.98 -4.43 -5.92
N ILE A 67 18.76 -5.54 -5.22
CA ILE A 67 18.01 -5.57 -3.95
C ILE A 67 18.73 -4.72 -2.90
N ASN A 68 20.05 -4.88 -2.74
CA ASN A 68 20.82 -4.05 -1.81
C ASN A 68 20.70 -2.56 -2.13
N PHE A 69 20.81 -2.18 -3.40
CA PHE A 69 20.63 -0.80 -3.83
C PHE A 69 19.27 -0.24 -3.42
N VAL A 70 18.19 -1.01 -3.64
CA VAL A 70 16.84 -0.58 -3.25
C VAL A 70 16.71 -0.49 -1.73
N LEU A 71 17.22 -1.47 -0.98
CA LEU A 71 17.20 -1.45 0.48
C LEU A 71 17.98 -0.26 1.06
N ASP A 72 19.14 0.06 0.49
CA ASP A 72 19.94 1.22 0.89
C ASP A 72 19.23 2.54 0.57
N HIS A 73 18.59 2.64 -0.59
CA HIS A 73 17.78 3.81 -0.93
C HIS A 73 16.66 4.04 0.09
N GLN A 74 15.98 2.97 0.52
CA GLN A 74 14.88 3.03 1.51
C GLN A 74 15.31 3.57 2.87
N ARG A 75 16.59 3.45 3.24
CA ARG A 75 17.13 4.02 4.49
C ARG A 75 17.23 5.55 4.46
N SER A 76 17.23 6.14 3.27
CA SER A 76 17.49 7.57 3.08
C SER A 76 16.25 8.39 2.74
N VAL A 77 15.14 7.74 2.36
CA VAL A 77 13.94 8.41 1.86
C VAL A 77 12.84 8.48 2.92
N ALA A 78 12.09 9.58 2.88
CA ALA A 78 10.85 9.67 3.63
C ALA A 78 9.80 8.72 3.04
N SER A 79 9.02 8.11 3.92
CA SER A 79 8.05 7.07 3.56
C SER A 79 6.72 7.29 4.25
N ARG A 80 5.63 7.00 3.52
CA ARG A 80 4.28 6.75 4.07
C ARG A 80 4.12 5.25 4.22
N VAL A 81 3.66 4.82 5.39
CA VAL A 81 3.56 3.43 5.78
C VAL A 81 2.16 3.14 6.31
N ALA A 82 1.50 2.16 5.72
CA ALA A 82 0.31 1.55 6.28
C ALA A 82 0.69 0.14 6.72
N ALA A 83 0.67 -0.14 8.02
CA ALA A 83 1.17 -1.40 8.54
C ALA A 83 0.23 -2.05 9.56
N THR A 84 0.31 -3.36 9.62
CA THR A 84 -0.21 -4.19 10.70
C THR A 84 0.96 -4.68 11.53
N ILE A 85 0.93 -4.41 12.84
CA ILE A 85 1.94 -4.82 13.79
C ILE A 85 1.35 -5.91 14.68
N THR A 86 2.09 -7.00 14.82
CA THR A 86 1.85 -8.04 15.81
C THR A 86 2.92 -7.96 16.90
N ALA A 87 2.51 -7.67 18.12
CA ALA A 87 3.39 -7.54 19.29
C ALA A 87 2.65 -7.95 20.57
N GLU A 88 3.32 -8.64 21.48
CA GLU A 88 2.74 -9.07 22.77
C GLU A 88 1.36 -9.77 22.65
N GLY A 89 1.14 -10.57 21.59
CA GLY A 89 -0.13 -11.25 21.33
C GLY A 89 -1.28 -10.35 20.84
N ARG A 90 -0.99 -9.09 20.51
CA ARG A 90 -1.95 -8.11 19.99
C ARG A 90 -1.65 -7.77 18.54
N THR A 91 -2.69 -7.37 17.82
CA THR A 91 -2.59 -6.84 16.45
C THR A 91 -3.11 -5.41 16.45
N ILE A 92 -2.28 -4.49 15.96
CA ILE A 92 -2.60 -3.07 15.82
C ILE A 92 -2.31 -2.62 14.40
N SER A 93 -3.04 -1.62 13.93
CA SER A 93 -2.82 -1.02 12.62
C SER A 93 -2.24 0.37 12.79
N VAL A 94 -1.28 0.74 11.94
CA VAL A 94 -0.67 2.08 11.94
C VAL A 94 -0.72 2.67 10.54
N GLN A 95 -0.91 3.98 10.48
CA GLN A 95 -0.81 4.78 9.27
C GLN A 95 0.10 5.95 9.59
N LEU A 96 1.34 5.88 9.13
CA LEU A 96 2.43 6.77 9.55
C LEU A 96 3.11 7.37 8.32
N ALA A 97 3.76 8.51 8.52
CA ALA A 97 4.76 9.03 7.61
C ALA A 97 5.98 9.46 8.42
N TYR A 98 7.18 9.07 7.98
CA TYR A 98 8.42 9.37 8.70
C TYR A 98 9.61 9.50 7.74
N THR A 99 10.61 10.27 8.18
CA THR A 99 11.87 10.43 7.46
C THR A 99 12.73 9.18 7.58
N GLY A 100 13.57 8.91 6.57
CA GLY A 100 14.40 7.69 6.53
C GLY A 100 15.38 7.57 7.71
N ASP A 101 15.86 8.71 8.21
CA ASP A 101 16.73 8.83 9.38
C ASP A 101 15.99 8.73 10.74
N MET A 102 14.66 8.56 10.72
CA MET A 102 13.80 8.50 11.91
C MET A 102 13.84 9.76 12.79
N ALA A 103 14.31 10.90 12.26
CA ALA A 103 14.34 12.15 13.00
C ALA A 103 12.94 12.75 13.19
N THR A 104 12.02 12.54 12.25
CA THR A 104 10.69 13.13 12.31
C THR A 104 9.65 12.23 11.66
N GLY A 105 8.46 12.19 12.25
CA GLY A 105 7.34 11.49 11.67
C GLY A 105 6.06 11.72 12.44
N SER A 106 4.93 11.37 11.83
CA SER A 106 3.63 11.46 12.48
C SER A 106 2.64 10.51 11.82
N GLY A 107 1.50 10.34 12.46
CA GLY A 107 0.38 9.61 11.90
C GLY A 107 -0.53 9.12 12.99
N THR A 108 -1.12 7.93 12.79
CA THR A 108 -2.10 7.40 13.72
C THR A 108 -1.95 5.90 13.96
N VAL A 109 -2.32 5.48 15.16
CA VAL A 109 -2.34 4.10 15.62
C VAL A 109 -3.78 3.72 15.88
N THR A 110 -4.19 2.54 15.45
CA THR A 110 -5.53 1.99 15.66
C THR A 110 -5.42 0.66 16.38
N ALA A 111 -6.09 0.55 17.52
CA ALA A 111 -6.16 -0.66 18.34
C ALA A 111 -7.61 -0.88 18.78
N ALA A 112 -8.15 -2.10 18.62
CA ALA A 112 -9.53 -2.43 18.98
C ALA A 112 -10.58 -1.40 18.50
N ARG A 113 -10.42 -0.85 17.28
CA ARG A 113 -11.27 0.20 16.65
C ARG A 113 -11.22 1.58 17.30
N THR A 114 -10.32 1.79 18.26
CA THR A 114 -10.01 3.10 18.81
C THR A 114 -8.77 3.65 18.11
N ARG A 115 -8.68 4.98 17.99
CA ARG A 115 -7.62 5.67 17.24
C ARG A 115 -6.89 6.63 18.16
N GLY A 116 -5.57 6.62 18.08
CA GLY A 116 -4.68 7.59 18.69
C GLY A 116 -3.75 8.23 17.67
N ASP A 117 -3.20 9.37 18.03
CA ASP A 117 -2.17 10.07 17.28
C ASP A 117 -0.80 9.52 17.65
N ALA A 118 0.11 9.54 16.70
CA ALA A 118 1.50 9.16 16.87
C ALA A 118 2.41 10.26 16.34
N LEU A 119 3.46 10.55 17.10
CA LEU A 119 4.49 11.51 16.77
C LEU A 119 5.85 10.84 16.96
N LEU A 120 6.76 11.09 16.03
CA LEU A 120 8.17 10.73 16.11
C LEU A 120 8.96 12.03 16.07
N GLU A 121 9.74 12.28 17.12
CA GLU A 121 10.60 13.44 17.22
C GLU A 121 11.99 13.03 17.75
N GLN A 122 13.01 13.24 16.93
CA GLN A 122 14.41 12.91 17.23
C GLN A 122 14.61 11.46 17.67
N GLY A 123 13.89 10.53 17.03
CA GLY A 123 13.92 9.10 17.39
C GLY A 123 13.04 8.71 18.58
N ASN A 124 12.42 9.66 19.28
CA ASN A 124 11.50 9.40 20.38
C ASN A 124 10.06 9.30 19.86
N VAL A 125 9.34 8.30 20.35
CA VAL A 125 7.94 8.07 19.97
C VAL A 125 7.03 8.61 21.05
N PHE A 126 6.03 9.39 20.64
CA PHE A 126 4.96 9.87 21.49
C PHE A 126 3.63 9.40 20.93
N LEU A 127 2.71 9.03 21.82
CA LEU A 127 1.34 8.65 21.47
C LEU A 127 0.35 9.49 22.27
N ARG A 128 -0.79 9.76 21.67
CA ARG A 128 -1.92 10.44 22.32
C ARG A 128 -3.22 9.74 21.96
N GLY A 129 -4.10 9.56 22.92
CA GLY A 129 -5.41 8.96 22.71
C GLY A 129 -6.25 8.95 23.98
N ASP A 130 -7.49 8.52 23.86
CA ASP A 130 -8.42 8.42 24.98
C ASP A 130 -8.18 7.16 25.84
N GLN A 131 -8.95 7.01 26.93
CA GLN A 131 -8.86 5.84 27.80
C GLN A 131 -9.06 4.52 27.04
N ALA A 132 -9.96 4.49 26.05
CA ALA A 132 -10.27 3.28 25.33
C ALA A 132 -9.09 2.84 24.44
N PHE A 133 -8.41 3.81 23.81
CA PHE A 133 -7.16 3.60 23.09
C PHE A 133 -6.06 3.03 23.96
N TRP A 134 -5.79 3.65 25.11
CA TRP A 134 -4.75 3.16 26.01
C TRP A 134 -5.06 1.77 26.59
N THR A 135 -6.31 1.53 26.95
CA THR A 135 -6.77 0.21 27.40
C THR A 135 -6.60 -0.84 26.30
N ALA A 136 -6.90 -0.50 25.04
CA ALA A 136 -6.71 -1.39 23.90
C ALA A 136 -5.23 -1.72 23.64
N LEU A 137 -4.32 -0.80 23.95
CA LEU A 137 -2.88 -1.03 23.93
C LEU A 137 -2.36 -1.79 25.16
N GLY A 138 -3.21 -2.08 26.15
CA GLY A 138 -2.82 -2.75 27.38
C GLY A 138 -2.12 -1.85 28.40
N VAL A 139 -2.35 -0.54 28.32
CA VAL A 139 -1.86 0.45 29.28
C VAL A 139 -2.91 0.68 30.36
N ALA A 140 -2.50 0.57 31.62
CA ALA A 140 -3.34 0.78 32.78
C ALA A 140 -3.28 2.23 33.29
N GLY A 141 -4.34 2.62 34.00
CA GLY A 141 -4.46 3.95 34.61
C GLY A 141 -5.14 4.98 33.71
N PRO A 142 -5.43 6.18 34.26
CA PRO A 142 -6.01 7.28 33.51
C PRO A 142 -4.97 7.86 32.54
N PRO A 143 -5.39 8.33 31.35
CA PRO A 143 -4.48 8.89 30.38
C PRO A 143 -3.94 10.25 30.88
N PRO A 144 -2.83 10.73 30.32
CA PRO A 144 -2.32 12.06 30.62
C PRO A 144 -3.39 13.12 30.42
N GLY A 145 -3.41 14.13 31.29
CA GLY A 145 -4.19 15.34 31.05
C GLY A 145 -3.74 16.05 29.78
N GLU A 146 -4.56 16.98 29.27
CA GLU A 146 -4.23 17.75 28.07
C GLU A 146 -2.83 18.37 28.19
N PRO A 147 -1.97 18.21 27.16
CA PRO A 147 -2.30 17.88 25.78
C PRO A 147 -2.36 16.37 25.45
N GLY A 148 -2.27 15.49 26.46
CA GLY A 148 -2.60 14.06 26.33
C GLY A 148 -1.49 13.15 25.80
N TRP A 149 -0.26 13.67 25.69
CA TRP A 149 0.87 12.93 25.13
C TRP A 149 1.57 12.05 26.16
N ALA A 150 1.88 10.84 25.76
CA ALA A 150 2.75 9.94 26.51
C ALA A 150 4.00 9.60 25.70
N ALA A 151 5.15 9.65 26.35
CA ALA A 151 6.43 9.24 25.78
C ALA A 151 6.54 7.71 25.88
N VAL A 152 6.79 7.06 24.75
CA VAL A 152 6.77 5.62 24.59
C VAL A 152 8.21 5.08 24.60
N PRO A 153 8.55 4.15 25.51
CA PRO A 153 9.88 3.57 25.56
C PRO A 153 10.10 2.58 24.39
N PRO A 154 11.37 2.30 24.01
CA PRO A 154 11.67 1.48 22.84
C PRO A 154 11.18 0.03 22.90
N ASP A 155 10.88 -0.52 24.08
CA ASP A 155 10.38 -1.88 24.27
C ASP A 155 8.85 -1.99 24.25
N PHE A 156 8.14 -0.87 24.32
CA PHE A 156 6.68 -0.87 24.17
C PHE A 156 6.29 -1.35 22.78
N LEU A 157 5.39 -2.34 22.72
CA LEU A 157 5.01 -3.01 21.47
C LEU A 157 6.23 -3.51 20.68
N GLU A 158 7.28 -3.94 21.40
CA GLU A 158 8.54 -4.42 20.83
C GLU A 158 9.23 -3.40 19.92
N GLY A 159 8.97 -2.09 20.11
CA GLY A 159 9.56 -1.00 19.33
C GLY A 159 9.03 -0.86 17.91
N LYS A 160 7.86 -1.43 17.62
CA LYS A 160 7.34 -1.57 16.24
C LYS A 160 6.43 -0.44 15.78
N VAL A 161 6.04 0.50 16.65
CA VAL A 161 5.14 1.61 16.28
C VAL A 161 5.73 2.38 15.09
N PHE A 162 6.95 2.87 15.23
CA PHE A 162 7.74 3.42 14.14
C PHE A 162 8.86 2.43 13.78
N TYR A 163 8.53 1.41 12.98
CA TYR A 163 9.51 0.38 12.61
C TYR A 163 10.54 0.93 11.61
N SER A 164 11.80 1.01 12.04
CA SER A 164 12.78 1.84 11.32
C SER A 164 13.23 1.21 9.99
N PRO A 165 13.47 2.02 8.95
CA PRO A 165 14.09 1.57 7.70
C PRO A 165 15.37 0.77 7.93
N ALA A 166 16.21 1.22 8.85
CA ALA A 166 17.43 0.49 9.22
C ALA A 166 17.13 -0.94 9.72
N GLN A 167 16.12 -1.12 10.59
CA GLN A 167 15.77 -2.43 11.14
C GLN A 167 15.21 -3.38 10.09
N TRP A 168 14.20 -2.97 9.32
CA TRP A 168 13.55 -3.88 8.38
C TRP A 168 14.41 -4.15 7.13
N THR A 169 15.20 -3.17 6.67
CA THR A 169 16.14 -3.41 5.54
C THR A 169 17.28 -4.32 5.95
N ALA A 170 17.81 -4.20 7.17
CA ALA A 170 18.84 -5.10 7.69
C ALA A 170 18.34 -6.55 7.72
N ALA A 171 17.09 -6.74 8.14
CA ALA A 171 16.44 -8.04 8.09
C ALA A 171 16.36 -8.56 6.64
N LEU A 172 16.00 -7.72 5.68
CA LEU A 172 15.88 -8.13 4.28
C LEU A 172 17.22 -8.23 3.52
N THR A 173 18.37 -8.05 4.15
CA THR A 173 19.68 -8.14 3.47
C THR A 173 19.83 -9.50 2.75
N PRO A 174 20.22 -9.52 1.45
CA PRO A 174 20.46 -10.74 0.70
C PRO A 174 21.38 -11.73 1.41
N SER A 175 20.99 -12.99 1.42
CA SER A 175 21.72 -14.10 2.02
C SER A 175 21.64 -15.36 1.13
N PRO A 176 22.40 -16.43 1.40
CA PRO A 176 22.30 -17.66 0.62
C PRO A 176 20.91 -18.33 0.65
N THR A 177 20.08 -18.02 1.66
CA THR A 177 18.70 -18.50 1.76
C THR A 177 17.70 -17.59 1.04
N ALA A 178 18.13 -16.45 0.52
CA ALA A 178 17.27 -15.54 -0.23
C ALA A 178 16.74 -16.19 -1.51
N ARG A 179 15.46 -15.99 -1.79
CA ARG A 179 14.82 -16.46 -3.01
C ARG A 179 14.04 -15.33 -3.66
N LEU A 180 14.00 -15.36 -4.99
CA LEU A 180 13.15 -14.49 -5.79
C LEU A 180 12.14 -15.35 -6.55
N GLU A 181 10.88 -14.98 -6.43
CA GLU A 181 9.75 -15.61 -7.13
C GLU A 181 8.90 -14.49 -7.75
N GLY A 182 9.10 -14.26 -9.05
CA GLY A 182 8.52 -13.11 -9.74
C GLY A 182 8.90 -11.79 -9.07
N GLY A 183 7.90 -11.03 -8.62
CA GLY A 183 8.04 -9.75 -7.92
C GLY A 183 8.28 -9.86 -6.40
N THR A 184 8.33 -11.08 -5.85
CA THR A 184 8.42 -11.31 -4.41
C THR A 184 9.80 -11.83 -4.04
N TYR A 185 10.47 -11.07 -3.18
CA TYR A 185 11.71 -11.45 -2.53
C TYR A 185 11.40 -12.06 -1.18
N THR A 186 11.99 -13.22 -0.89
CA THR A 186 11.85 -13.90 0.39
C THR A 186 13.22 -14.17 0.99
N MET A 187 13.32 -14.01 2.31
CA MET A 187 14.52 -14.24 3.09
C MET A 187 14.11 -14.98 4.37
N GLY A 188 14.24 -16.30 4.35
CA GLY A 188 13.77 -17.16 5.44
C GLY A 188 12.26 -16.97 5.67
N LYS A 189 11.90 -16.37 6.82
CA LYS A 189 10.50 -16.07 7.19
C LYS A 189 10.04 -14.65 6.82
N TRP A 190 10.91 -13.84 6.23
CA TRP A 190 10.63 -12.45 5.87
C TRP A 190 10.44 -12.32 4.37
N SER A 191 9.71 -11.29 3.96
CA SER A 191 9.49 -11.03 2.53
C SER A 191 9.40 -9.55 2.22
N ALA A 192 9.67 -9.20 0.97
CA ALA A 192 9.33 -7.91 0.40
C ALA A 192 8.83 -8.08 -1.03
N ARG A 193 8.02 -7.12 -1.47
CA ARG A 193 7.65 -6.96 -2.86
C ARG A 193 8.22 -5.66 -3.38
N PHE A 194 8.65 -5.72 -4.64
CA PHE A 194 9.16 -4.56 -5.35
C PHE A 194 8.34 -4.35 -6.61
N ASN A 195 7.98 -3.09 -6.87
CA ASN A 195 7.43 -2.69 -8.16
C ASN A 195 8.55 -2.67 -9.21
N GLY A 196 8.25 -3.08 -10.44
CA GLY A 196 9.21 -3.02 -11.55
C GLY A 196 10.30 -4.10 -11.54
N LEU A 197 10.15 -5.17 -10.76
CA LEU A 197 11.18 -6.22 -10.61
C LEU A 197 11.56 -6.92 -11.92
N GLY A 198 10.64 -6.95 -12.90
CA GLY A 198 10.91 -7.46 -14.25
C GLY A 198 12.01 -6.69 -15.01
N GLU A 199 12.34 -5.47 -14.56
CA GLU A 199 13.35 -4.58 -15.17
C GLU A 199 14.67 -4.52 -14.37
N ILE A 200 14.82 -5.26 -13.26
CA ILE A 200 16.13 -5.37 -12.55
C ILE A 200 17.20 -5.98 -13.47
N VAL A 201 16.78 -6.70 -14.51
CA VAL A 201 17.66 -7.22 -15.55
C VAL A 201 17.99 -6.12 -16.56
N GLY A 202 18.76 -5.10 -16.16
CA GLY A 202 19.45 -4.21 -17.10
C GLY A 202 19.49 -2.71 -16.79
N ALA A 203 18.76 -2.22 -15.79
CA ALA A 203 18.66 -0.78 -15.54
C ALA A 203 19.78 -0.27 -14.60
N ALA A 204 20.77 0.43 -15.16
CA ALA A 204 21.65 1.34 -14.41
C ALA A 204 20.89 2.62 -13.95
N ASP A 205 19.62 2.71 -14.32
CA ASP A 205 18.64 3.76 -14.07
C ASP A 205 17.46 3.20 -13.28
N SER A 206 17.72 2.89 -12.02
CA SER A 206 16.77 2.42 -10.98
C SER A 206 15.62 3.38 -10.62
N LYS A 207 15.25 4.31 -11.51
CA LYS A 207 14.25 5.37 -11.25
C LYS A 207 12.80 4.88 -11.11
N GLY A 208 12.53 3.58 -11.25
CA GLY A 208 11.19 3.01 -11.12
C GLY A 208 11.04 1.89 -10.07
N ILE A 209 12.16 1.36 -9.54
CA ILE A 209 12.10 0.21 -8.64
C ILE A 209 11.94 0.71 -7.21
N THR A 210 10.77 0.49 -6.65
CA THR A 210 10.44 0.83 -5.27
C THR A 210 9.98 -0.41 -4.53
N LEU A 211 10.38 -0.52 -3.27
CA LEU A 211 9.77 -1.47 -2.35
C LEU A 211 8.39 -0.93 -2.01
N ASN A 212 7.35 -1.70 -2.28
CA ASN A 212 5.96 -1.31 -2.01
C ASN A 212 5.34 -2.08 -0.85
N HIS A 213 5.95 -3.19 -0.44
CA HIS A 213 5.47 -4.00 0.67
C HIS A 213 6.61 -4.76 1.36
N TYR A 214 6.56 -4.89 2.68
CA TYR A 214 7.41 -5.81 3.44
C TYR A 214 6.66 -6.53 4.56
N ALA A 215 7.15 -7.73 4.91
CA ALA A 215 6.73 -8.49 6.07
C ALA A 215 7.97 -8.93 6.86
N VAL A 216 8.23 -8.27 7.99
CA VAL A 216 9.45 -8.44 8.81
C VAL A 216 9.08 -8.36 10.29
N ASN A 217 9.52 -9.37 11.07
CA ASN A 217 9.42 -9.37 12.54
C ASN A 217 8.02 -9.04 13.11
N GLY A 218 6.97 -9.54 12.46
CA GLY A 218 5.59 -9.30 12.88
C GLY A 218 5.02 -7.95 12.44
N VAL A 219 5.74 -7.19 11.61
CA VAL A 219 5.25 -6.00 10.92
C VAL A 219 5.01 -6.37 9.46
N GLU A 220 3.78 -6.18 9.00
CA GLU A 220 3.38 -6.31 7.59
C GLU A 220 2.93 -4.94 7.11
N ALA A 221 3.61 -4.38 6.11
CA ALA A 221 3.52 -2.97 5.79
C ALA A 221 3.52 -2.73 4.28
N ASP A 222 2.62 -1.87 3.84
CA ASP A 222 2.70 -1.22 2.54
C ASP A 222 3.46 0.10 2.68
N VAL A 223 4.38 0.35 1.75
CA VAL A 223 5.29 1.50 1.77
C VAL A 223 5.13 2.29 0.49
N ALA A 224 5.03 3.62 0.63
CA ALA A 224 5.03 4.55 -0.48
C ALA A 224 6.02 5.69 -0.20
N PRO A 225 6.69 6.24 -1.23
CA PRO A 225 7.51 7.43 -1.06
C PRO A 225 6.70 8.61 -0.51
N ALA A 226 7.38 9.47 0.25
CA ALA A 226 6.82 10.72 0.78
C ALA A 226 7.77 11.89 0.52
N ASP A 227 7.24 13.12 0.47
CA ASP A 227 8.07 14.33 0.49
C ASP A 227 8.54 14.58 1.94
N PRO A 228 9.85 14.67 2.22
CA PRO A 228 10.36 14.95 3.56
C PRO A 228 9.81 16.23 4.19
N ASN A 229 9.54 17.28 3.39
CA ASN A 229 9.00 18.54 3.89
C ASN A 229 7.53 18.39 4.33
N GLU A 230 6.74 17.58 3.59
CA GLU A 230 5.37 17.26 4.01
C GLU A 230 5.36 16.48 5.32
N VAL A 231 6.27 15.51 5.47
CA VAL A 231 6.42 14.73 6.71
C VAL A 231 6.79 15.63 7.89
N ALA A 232 7.78 16.49 7.70
CA ALA A 232 8.23 17.42 8.74
C ALA A 232 7.13 18.43 9.11
N GLY A 233 6.45 19.00 8.12
CA GLY A 233 5.34 19.94 8.35
C GLY A 233 4.17 19.31 9.10
N ALA A 234 3.77 18.09 8.73
CA ALA A 234 2.70 17.37 9.40
C ALA A 234 3.05 17.02 10.85
N ALA A 235 4.29 16.58 11.10
CA ALA A 235 4.77 16.28 12.45
C ALA A 235 4.86 17.54 13.33
N ALA A 236 5.38 18.65 12.79
CA ALA A 236 5.44 19.92 13.51
C ALA A 236 4.05 20.45 13.89
N ALA A 237 3.08 20.36 12.97
CA ALA A 237 1.69 20.75 13.22
C ALA A 237 1.04 19.88 14.31
N LEU A 238 1.29 18.57 14.30
CA LEU A 238 0.75 17.66 15.32
C LEU A 238 1.44 17.85 16.68
N GLY A 239 2.74 18.14 16.68
CA GLY A 239 3.59 18.23 17.85
C GLY A 239 3.64 19.58 18.55
N THR A 240 2.91 20.61 18.09
CA THR A 240 3.06 21.99 18.60
C THR A 240 3.01 22.11 20.14
N ASP A 241 2.23 21.25 20.81
CA ASP A 241 2.06 21.28 22.27
C ASP A 241 2.48 19.98 22.98
N HIS A 242 3.27 19.08 22.37
CA HIS A 242 3.43 17.74 22.97
C HIS A 242 4.22 17.72 24.29
N GLY A 243 5.13 18.66 24.49
CA GLY A 243 6.00 18.73 25.67
C GLY A 243 6.84 17.45 25.87
N PRO A 244 7.37 17.17 27.07
CA PRO A 244 8.15 15.94 27.28
C PRO A 244 7.29 14.66 27.25
N GLY A 245 5.95 14.78 27.23
CA GLY A 245 5.03 13.67 27.43
C GLY A 245 5.10 13.08 28.84
N VAL A 246 4.07 12.33 29.21
CA VAL A 246 4.12 11.48 30.42
C VAL A 246 4.81 10.16 30.06
N PRO A 247 5.88 9.74 30.75
CA PRO A 247 6.58 8.52 30.39
C PRO A 247 5.70 7.30 30.62
N LEU A 248 5.72 6.35 29.70
CA LEU A 248 5.15 5.04 29.92
C LEU A 248 6.20 4.14 30.61
N THR A 249 5.80 3.45 31.67
CA THR A 249 6.68 2.57 32.45
C THR A 249 6.02 1.22 32.71
N ARG A 250 6.81 0.20 33.03
CA ARG A 250 6.28 -1.06 33.56
C ARG A 250 6.11 -0.97 35.07
N ASP A 251 4.97 -1.42 35.56
CA ASP A 251 4.69 -1.56 36.98
C ASP A 251 5.38 -2.81 37.58
N GLN A 252 5.12 -3.09 38.86
CA GLN A 252 5.72 -4.24 39.57
C GLN A 252 5.32 -5.60 39.02
N VAL A 253 4.19 -5.70 38.30
CA VAL A 253 3.72 -6.93 37.66
C VAL A 253 4.08 -6.99 36.17
N GLY A 254 4.82 -6.00 35.68
CA GLY A 254 5.28 -5.90 34.30
C GLY A 254 4.23 -5.32 33.34
N ALA A 255 3.10 -4.83 33.83
CA ALA A 255 2.08 -4.18 32.99
C ALA A 255 2.48 -2.74 32.68
N TRP A 256 2.09 -2.25 31.50
CA TRP A 256 2.34 -0.87 31.11
C TRP A 256 1.40 0.08 31.85
N ALA A 257 1.94 1.17 32.38
CA ALA A 257 1.19 2.23 33.04
C ALA A 257 1.87 3.59 32.81
N PHE A 258 1.13 4.67 33.07
CA PHE A 258 1.71 6.01 33.05
C PHE A 258 2.57 6.22 34.30
N GLY A 259 3.83 6.60 34.08
CA GLY A 259 4.75 7.03 35.11
C GLY A 259 4.44 8.44 35.61
N PRO A 260 5.17 8.92 36.62
CA PRO A 260 5.06 10.31 37.07
C PRO A 260 5.45 11.24 35.92
N ALA A 261 4.66 12.30 35.71
CA ALA A 261 5.00 13.34 34.75
C ALA A 261 6.38 13.93 35.08
N ALA A 262 7.18 14.23 34.05
CA ALA A 262 8.45 14.90 34.25
C ALA A 262 8.21 16.25 34.95
N PRO A 263 9.02 16.63 35.96
CA PRO A 263 8.90 17.94 36.57
C PRO A 263 9.09 19.02 35.48
N PRO A 264 8.34 20.13 35.54
CA PRO A 264 8.49 21.21 34.57
C PRO A 264 9.94 21.68 34.58
N SER A 265 10.53 21.82 33.39
CA SER A 265 11.88 22.35 33.23
C SER A 265 11.94 23.74 33.84
N GLY A 266 12.46 23.83 35.07
CA GLY A 266 12.60 25.08 35.77
C GLY A 266 13.48 26.02 34.95
N HIS A 267 12.91 27.15 34.54
CA HIS A 267 13.68 28.27 34.03
C HIS A 267 14.72 28.63 35.11
N ARG A 268 15.99 28.36 34.83
CA ARG A 268 17.12 29.01 35.48
C ARG A 268 17.66 30.08 34.55
#